data_AF-A0A3D0NXZ7-F1
#
_entry.id   AF-A0A3D0NXZ7-F1
#
_cell.length_a   1.000
_cell.length_b   1.000
_cell.length_c   1.000
_cell.angle_alpha   90.00
_cell.angle_beta   90.00
_cell.angle_gamma   90.00
#
_symmetry.space_group_name_H-M   'P 1'
#
loop_
_entity.id
_entity.type
_entity.pdbx_description
1 polymer ?
#
loop_
_entity_poly.entity_id
_entity_poly.type
_entity_poly.pdbx_seq_one_letter_code
_entity_poly.pdbx_strand_id
1 'polypeptide(L)'
;EPDLSQKFEIRLPRRYLDGQPLPPEVLTDERATFFRNAATDKPALLVANTGDDEQQSLKHFEPVGSAQLLEDPDLWTRIVRDGAAIPDEHVIWWNRALAGLRELRMFSLDWFANYVLLTHRAIVDQGEPVLNALGQALPAHRIFKDSTYFLVLNDKTARHASRYKKLYESAFKKRAGYLLKQTPTQLLLSEKELRSTFERVQESIPEPIHPLILNYIGSDVGWNEAAAELGECEWESVAPLFDGFKREKFNLGERTLDFFDERGEGLLNEDELDHLTRLKARRSSASEEEEDRRFYEDHRTELKQDRKLKSAWDRFVFGKPVETDDFLVGIARCLERLFSQEAPDAKRRITIKCDRATKKDLREDLNVTAGLFFAFRYKGLRELLGPKVKWEVGKLFEYSDLVDEWKVAAKKTNQSSSAAALQLAFKIELDVELPGD
;
A
#
# COMPACT_ATOMS: atom_id res chain seq x y z
N GLU A 1 -42.44 -11.65 -4.61
CA GLU A 1 -42.78 -13.00 -5.13
C GLU A 1 -43.93 -13.62 -4.35
N PRO A 2 -44.96 -14.18 -5.00
CA PRO A 2 -46.13 -14.79 -4.34
C PRO A 2 -45.79 -16.00 -3.45
N ASP A 3 -44.69 -16.70 -3.76
CA ASP A 3 -44.26 -17.88 -2.98
C ASP A 3 -43.59 -17.49 -1.65
N LEU A 4 -42.85 -16.38 -1.61
CA LEU A 4 -42.26 -15.85 -0.38
C LEU A 4 -43.30 -15.24 0.55
N SER A 5 -44.32 -14.56 0.02
CA SER A 5 -45.37 -13.95 0.85
C SER A 5 -46.21 -14.98 1.59
N GLN A 6 -46.28 -16.23 1.12
CA GLN A 6 -46.91 -17.35 1.83
C GLN A 6 -46.00 -17.95 2.93
N LYS A 7 -44.68 -17.77 2.81
CA LYS A 7 -43.68 -18.35 3.73
C LYS A 7 -43.31 -17.43 4.89
N PHE A 8 -43.36 -16.11 4.68
CA PHE A 8 -42.92 -15.13 5.66
C PHE A 8 -44.08 -14.30 6.21
N GLU A 9 -44.19 -14.26 7.53
CA GLU A 9 -44.93 -13.25 8.26
C GLU A 9 -43.96 -12.10 8.59
N ILE A 10 -44.35 -10.87 8.30
CA ILE A 10 -43.48 -9.69 8.48
C ILE A 10 -44.12 -8.78 9.51
N ARG A 11 -43.36 -8.35 10.52
CA ARG A 11 -43.81 -7.47 11.60
C ARG A 11 -42.83 -6.31 11.77
N LEU A 12 -43.24 -5.13 11.31
CA LEU A 12 -42.44 -3.92 11.30
C LEU A 12 -43.05 -2.87 12.26
N PRO A 13 -42.24 -2.24 13.13
CA PRO A 13 -42.72 -1.21 14.05
C PRO A 13 -43.34 -0.02 13.33
N ARG A 14 -44.66 0.17 13.51
CA ARG A 14 -45.44 1.23 12.84
C ARG A 14 -44.85 2.61 13.06
N ARG A 15 -44.48 2.91 14.31
CA ARG A 15 -43.92 4.20 14.74
C ARG A 15 -42.73 4.71 13.90
N TYR A 16 -41.93 3.82 13.31
CA TYR A 16 -40.75 4.19 12.53
C TYR A 16 -41.00 4.27 11.02
N LEU A 17 -42.17 3.80 10.57
CA LEU A 17 -42.49 3.62 9.15
C LEU A 17 -43.77 4.36 8.75
N ASP A 18 -44.30 5.22 9.63
CA ASP A 18 -45.44 6.08 9.32
C ASP A 18 -45.17 6.93 8.08
N GLY A 19 -46.12 6.92 7.13
CA GLY A 19 -46.01 7.62 5.85
C GLY A 19 -45.35 6.83 4.72
N GLN A 20 -44.82 5.62 4.99
CA GLN A 20 -44.35 4.72 3.93
C GLN A 20 -45.52 3.94 3.31
N PRO A 21 -45.47 3.61 2.00
CA PRO A 21 -46.52 2.87 1.30
C PRO A 21 -46.46 1.37 1.61
N LEU A 22 -46.58 1.00 2.89
CA LEU A 22 -46.52 -0.38 3.37
C LEU A 22 -47.93 -0.91 3.72
N PRO A 23 -48.23 -2.19 3.43
CA PRO A 23 -49.50 -2.78 3.79
C PRO A 23 -49.74 -2.77 5.32
N PRO A 24 -50.94 -2.42 5.82
CA PRO A 24 -51.23 -2.37 7.25
C PRO A 24 -50.95 -3.67 8.00
N GLU A 25 -51.10 -4.82 7.32
CA GLU A 25 -50.91 -6.16 7.87
C GLU A 25 -49.46 -6.49 8.25
N VAL A 26 -48.47 -5.82 7.65
CA VAL A 26 -47.05 -6.00 8.02
C VAL A 26 -46.61 -5.09 9.16
N LEU A 27 -47.45 -4.13 9.56
CA LEU A 27 -47.14 -3.18 10.62
C LEU A 27 -47.61 -3.71 11.97
N THR A 28 -46.88 -3.35 13.02
CA THR A 28 -47.23 -3.69 14.40
C THR A 28 -46.90 -2.56 15.37
N ASP A 29 -47.70 -2.47 16.44
CA ASP A 29 -47.44 -1.60 17.59
C ASP A 29 -46.73 -2.34 18.73
N GLU A 30 -46.54 -3.66 18.58
CA GLU A 30 -45.85 -4.51 19.54
C GLU A 30 -44.32 -4.40 19.41
N ARG A 31 -43.62 -4.67 20.52
CA ARG A 31 -42.15 -4.72 20.53
C ARG A 31 -41.63 -6.02 19.91
N ALA A 32 -40.40 -6.01 19.42
CA ALA A 32 -39.79 -7.20 18.82
C ALA A 32 -39.77 -8.41 19.78
N THR A 33 -39.54 -8.15 21.07
CA THR A 33 -39.58 -9.18 22.13
C THR A 33 -40.92 -9.89 22.30
N PHE A 34 -42.05 -9.25 21.97
CA PHE A 34 -43.37 -9.90 22.01
C PHE A 34 -43.42 -11.12 21.08
N PHE A 35 -42.85 -10.96 19.89
CA PHE A 35 -42.86 -11.97 18.84
C PHE A 35 -41.97 -13.17 19.11
N ARG A 36 -41.18 -13.17 20.19
CA ARG A 36 -40.40 -14.34 20.62
C ARG A 36 -41.27 -15.56 20.92
N ASN A 37 -42.46 -15.32 21.49
CA ASN A 37 -43.37 -16.38 21.92
C ASN A 37 -44.72 -16.30 21.18
N ALA A 38 -44.84 -15.41 20.19
CA ALA A 38 -46.06 -15.28 19.41
C ALA A 38 -46.18 -16.47 18.45
N ALA A 39 -47.39 -17.02 18.33
CA ALA A 39 -47.68 -17.96 17.27
C ALA A 39 -47.62 -17.25 15.91
N THR A 40 -47.02 -17.90 14.92
CA THR A 40 -47.00 -17.46 13.52
C THR A 40 -47.73 -18.52 12.70
N ASP A 41 -48.63 -18.08 11.84
CA ASP A 41 -49.34 -18.99 10.93
C ASP A 41 -48.49 -19.36 9.71
N LYS A 42 -47.34 -18.69 9.56
CA LYS A 42 -46.39 -18.90 8.46
C LYS A 42 -45.09 -19.55 8.94
N PRO A 43 -44.39 -20.29 8.06
CA PRO A 43 -43.14 -20.98 8.37
C PRO A 43 -42.03 -20.12 8.98
N ALA A 44 -41.97 -18.83 8.63
CA ALA A 44 -40.95 -17.91 9.11
C ALA A 44 -41.55 -16.57 9.52
N LEU A 45 -40.98 -15.96 10.56
CA LEU A 45 -41.36 -14.65 11.08
C LEU A 45 -40.17 -13.69 10.98
N LEU A 46 -40.35 -12.58 10.26
CA LEU A 46 -39.37 -11.51 10.12
C LEU A 46 -39.81 -10.31 10.96
N VAL A 47 -38.97 -9.93 11.91
CA VAL A 47 -39.25 -8.83 12.86
C VAL A 47 -38.14 -7.80 12.76
N ALA A 48 -38.50 -6.52 12.68
CA ALA A 48 -37.53 -5.44 12.75
C ALA A 48 -37.30 -4.99 14.21
N ASN A 49 -36.06 -5.08 14.67
CA ASN A 49 -35.64 -4.52 15.94
C ASN A 49 -35.09 -3.09 15.74
N THR A 50 -35.47 -2.17 16.61
CA THR A 50 -35.15 -0.73 16.51
C THR A 50 -34.22 -0.23 17.63
N GLY A 51 -33.71 -1.11 18.50
CA GLY A 51 -32.77 -0.73 19.57
C GLY A 51 -31.89 -1.86 20.13
N ASP A 52 -30.79 -1.48 20.79
CA ASP A 52 -29.79 -2.40 21.36
C ASP A 52 -30.23 -3.08 22.67
N ASP A 53 -31.17 -2.48 23.40
CA ASP A 53 -31.62 -2.93 24.73
C ASP A 53 -32.35 -4.28 24.71
N GLU A 54 -32.75 -4.77 23.52
CA GLU A 54 -33.49 -6.02 23.36
C GLU A 54 -32.64 -7.17 22.76
N GLN A 55 -31.38 -6.91 22.37
CA GLN A 55 -30.55 -7.91 21.69
C GLN A 55 -30.31 -9.18 22.54
N GLN A 56 -30.14 -9.03 23.86
CA GLN A 56 -29.99 -10.20 24.74
C GLN A 56 -31.24 -11.08 24.80
N SER A 57 -32.42 -10.49 24.63
CA SER A 57 -33.71 -11.17 24.69
C SER A 57 -34.10 -11.81 23.36
N LEU A 58 -33.45 -11.41 22.26
CA LEU A 58 -33.70 -11.87 20.90
C LEU A 58 -32.64 -12.86 20.37
N LYS A 59 -31.80 -13.45 21.24
CA LYS A 59 -30.76 -14.43 20.83
C LYS A 59 -31.26 -15.65 20.04
N HIS A 60 -32.56 -15.93 20.07
CA HIS A 60 -33.18 -17.03 19.32
C HIS A 60 -33.59 -16.65 17.90
N PHE A 61 -33.55 -15.35 17.55
CA PHE A 61 -33.75 -14.88 16.19
C PHE A 61 -32.42 -14.94 15.44
N GLU A 62 -32.48 -15.33 14.17
CA GLU A 62 -31.37 -15.19 13.25
C GLU A 62 -31.29 -13.73 12.78
N PRO A 63 -30.18 -13.02 13.04
CA PRO A 63 -30.07 -11.61 12.69
C PRO A 63 -29.93 -11.45 11.17
N VAL A 64 -30.71 -10.54 10.59
CA VAL A 64 -30.57 -10.12 9.19
C VAL A 64 -30.39 -8.60 9.18
N GLY A 65 -29.14 -8.16 9.23
CA GLY A 65 -28.77 -6.74 9.20
C GLY A 65 -27.61 -6.46 8.26
N SER A 66 -27.09 -5.23 8.30
CA SER A 66 -26.03 -4.77 7.40
C SER A 66 -24.80 -5.69 7.40
N ALA A 67 -24.41 -6.22 8.57
CA ALA A 67 -23.29 -7.14 8.67
C ALA A 67 -23.54 -8.44 7.88
N GLN A 68 -24.70 -9.09 8.09
CA GLN A 68 -25.04 -10.34 7.41
C GLN A 68 -25.22 -10.15 5.91
N LEU A 69 -25.86 -9.05 5.50
CA LEU A 69 -26.03 -8.74 4.08
C LEU A 69 -24.68 -8.49 3.39
N LEU A 70 -23.74 -7.82 4.06
CA LEU A 70 -22.38 -7.62 3.51
C LEU A 70 -21.56 -8.93 3.52
N GLU A 71 -21.86 -9.87 4.42
CA GLU A 71 -21.12 -11.14 4.56
C GLU A 71 -21.34 -12.13 3.41
N ASP A 72 -22.40 -11.97 2.62
CA ASP A 72 -22.72 -12.87 1.50
C ASP A 72 -22.77 -12.15 0.14
N PRO A 73 -21.61 -11.96 -0.53
CA PRO A 73 -21.56 -11.42 -1.88
C PRO A 73 -22.28 -12.27 -2.94
N ASP A 74 -22.46 -13.58 -2.71
CA ASP A 74 -23.16 -14.47 -3.65
C ASP A 74 -24.67 -14.19 -3.66
N LEU A 75 -25.25 -13.78 -2.52
CA LEU A 75 -26.62 -13.30 -2.46
C LEU A 75 -26.85 -12.11 -3.40
N TRP A 76 -25.96 -11.11 -3.35
CA TRP A 76 -26.09 -9.91 -4.18
C TRP A 76 -26.00 -10.23 -5.67
N THR A 77 -24.93 -10.91 -6.09
CA THR A 77 -24.72 -11.22 -7.52
C THR A 77 -25.81 -12.10 -8.08
N ARG A 78 -26.39 -13.01 -7.29
CA ARG A 78 -27.52 -13.84 -7.70
C ARG A 78 -28.79 -13.04 -7.92
N ILE A 79 -29.10 -12.09 -7.03
CA ILE A 79 -30.29 -11.24 -7.15
C ILE A 79 -30.19 -10.35 -8.38
N VAL A 80 -29.05 -9.69 -8.58
CA VAL A 80 -28.87 -8.76 -9.72
C VAL A 80 -28.48 -9.45 -11.02
N ARG A 81 -28.17 -10.75 -11.00
CA ARG A 81 -28.07 -11.53 -12.24
C ARG A 81 -29.45 -11.70 -12.88
N ASP A 82 -30.52 -11.70 -12.09
CA ASP A 82 -31.86 -11.91 -12.62
C ASP A 82 -32.23 -10.78 -13.59
N GLY A 83 -32.54 -11.14 -14.83
CA GLY A 83 -32.75 -10.19 -15.93
C GLY A 83 -31.49 -9.75 -16.71
N ALA A 84 -30.28 -10.17 -16.31
CA ALA A 84 -29.03 -9.84 -16.99
C ALA A 84 -28.41 -11.07 -17.72
N ALA A 85 -28.03 -10.91 -18.99
CA ALA A 85 -27.38 -11.96 -19.78
C ALA A 85 -25.87 -12.06 -19.48
N ILE A 86 -25.52 -12.40 -18.24
CA ILE A 86 -24.12 -12.50 -17.78
C ILE A 86 -23.65 -13.96 -17.82
N PRO A 87 -22.51 -14.27 -18.49
CA PRO A 87 -21.91 -15.59 -18.42
C PRO A 87 -21.58 -16.00 -16.98
N ASP A 88 -21.78 -17.27 -16.62
CA ASP A 88 -21.53 -17.77 -15.25
C ASP A 88 -20.11 -17.45 -14.75
N GLU A 89 -19.12 -17.50 -15.63
CA GLU A 89 -17.74 -17.12 -15.30
C GLU A 89 -17.62 -15.65 -14.86
N HIS A 90 -18.33 -14.74 -15.53
CA HIS A 90 -18.28 -13.31 -15.20
C HIS A 90 -19.07 -13.00 -13.92
N VAL A 91 -20.08 -13.80 -13.58
CA VAL A 91 -20.76 -13.74 -12.27
C VAL A 91 -19.78 -14.08 -11.15
N ILE A 92 -18.89 -15.07 -11.36
CA ILE A 92 -17.82 -15.38 -10.40
C ILE A 92 -16.89 -14.18 -10.25
N TRP A 93 -16.51 -13.50 -11.34
CA TRP A 93 -15.65 -12.31 -11.26
C TRP A 93 -16.30 -11.18 -10.46
N TRP A 94 -17.58 -10.91 -10.72
CA TRP A 94 -18.33 -9.91 -9.96
C TRP A 94 -18.39 -10.28 -8.47
N ASN A 95 -18.68 -11.54 -8.13
CA ASN A 95 -18.68 -12.00 -6.76
C ASN A 95 -17.31 -11.77 -6.08
N ARG A 96 -16.22 -12.09 -6.78
CA ARG A 96 -14.86 -11.89 -6.28
C ARG A 96 -14.50 -10.40 -6.12
N ALA A 97 -15.01 -9.54 -6.99
CA ALA A 97 -14.89 -8.09 -6.85
C ALA A 97 -15.58 -7.60 -5.58
N LEU A 98 -16.84 -7.98 -5.37
CA LEU A 98 -17.60 -7.63 -4.17
C LEU A 98 -16.98 -8.17 -2.87
N ALA A 99 -16.47 -9.41 -2.90
CA ALA A 99 -15.74 -9.98 -1.77
C ALA A 99 -14.46 -9.19 -1.45
N GLY A 100 -13.72 -8.76 -2.49
CA GLY A 100 -12.52 -7.92 -2.35
C GLY A 100 -12.84 -6.53 -1.81
N LEU A 101 -13.94 -5.92 -2.25
CA LEU A 101 -14.42 -4.62 -1.76
C LEU A 101 -14.82 -4.71 -0.28
N ARG A 102 -15.56 -5.76 0.10
CA ARG A 102 -15.98 -6.02 1.49
C ARG A 102 -14.80 -6.13 2.45
N GLU A 103 -13.70 -6.75 2.01
CA GLU A 103 -12.50 -6.90 2.83
C GLU A 103 -11.85 -5.58 3.27
N LEU A 104 -12.20 -4.45 2.63
CA LEU A 104 -11.75 -3.13 3.05
C LEU A 104 -12.44 -2.64 4.33
N ARG A 105 -13.59 -3.23 4.70
CA ARG A 105 -14.36 -2.91 5.93
C ARG A 105 -14.63 -1.41 6.14
N MET A 106 -14.80 -0.67 5.05
CA MET A 106 -14.95 0.80 5.06
C MET A 106 -16.28 1.30 4.48
N PHE A 107 -17.12 0.42 3.94
CA PHE A 107 -18.37 0.80 3.28
C PHE A 107 -19.58 0.44 4.14
N SER A 108 -20.56 1.34 4.16
CA SER A 108 -21.90 1.02 4.65
C SER A 108 -22.63 0.11 3.65
N LEU A 109 -23.73 -0.48 4.11
CA LEU A 109 -24.63 -1.25 3.25
C LEU A 109 -25.12 -0.43 2.05
N ASP A 110 -25.48 0.85 2.26
CA ASP A 110 -25.99 1.72 1.21
C ASP A 110 -24.95 1.95 0.10
N TRP A 111 -23.70 2.17 0.48
CA TRP A 111 -22.63 2.37 -0.50
C TRP A 111 -22.36 1.10 -1.30
N PHE A 112 -22.35 -0.05 -0.62
CA PHE A 112 -22.17 -1.34 -1.25
C PHE A 112 -23.32 -1.65 -2.22
N ALA A 113 -24.57 -1.46 -1.78
CA ALA A 113 -25.76 -1.66 -2.60
C ALA A 113 -25.79 -0.72 -3.81
N ASN A 114 -25.44 0.56 -3.63
CA ASN A 114 -25.36 1.52 -4.73
C ASN A 114 -24.32 1.09 -5.78
N TYR A 115 -23.14 0.62 -5.35
CA TYR A 115 -22.12 0.11 -6.26
C TYR A 115 -22.60 -1.12 -7.05
N VAL A 116 -23.29 -2.04 -6.39
CA VAL A 116 -23.90 -3.21 -7.06
C VAL A 116 -24.95 -2.77 -8.08
N LEU A 117 -25.82 -1.81 -7.73
CA LEU A 117 -26.87 -1.31 -8.63
C LEU A 117 -26.31 -0.57 -9.84
N LEU A 118 -25.30 0.30 -9.66
CA LEU A 118 -24.65 0.99 -10.78
C LEU A 118 -23.91 0.00 -11.69
N THR A 119 -23.23 -1.00 -11.11
CA THR A 119 -22.59 -2.07 -11.89
C THR A 119 -23.63 -2.85 -12.71
N HIS A 120 -24.75 -3.21 -12.09
CA HIS A 120 -25.86 -3.90 -12.76
C HIS A 120 -26.41 -3.08 -13.93
N ARG A 121 -26.68 -1.78 -13.73
CA ARG A 121 -27.19 -0.88 -14.78
C ARG A 121 -26.21 -0.74 -15.93
N ALA A 122 -24.92 -0.60 -15.67
CA ALA A 122 -23.91 -0.58 -16.74
C ALA A 122 -23.95 -1.85 -17.59
N ILE A 123 -24.15 -3.02 -16.97
CA ILE A 123 -24.26 -4.29 -17.70
C ILE A 123 -25.56 -4.37 -18.51
N VAL A 124 -26.71 -4.12 -17.88
CA VAL A 124 -28.03 -4.35 -18.51
C VAL A 124 -28.41 -3.24 -19.48
N ASP A 125 -28.22 -1.98 -19.08
CA ASP A 125 -28.69 -0.83 -19.85
C ASP A 125 -27.67 -0.42 -20.94
N GLN A 126 -26.38 -0.63 -20.68
CA GLN A 126 -25.29 -0.18 -21.58
C GLN A 126 -24.55 -1.34 -22.26
N GLY A 127 -24.83 -2.61 -21.88
CA GLY A 127 -24.20 -3.78 -22.48
C GLY A 127 -22.74 -3.97 -22.09
N GLU A 128 -22.30 -3.37 -20.99
CA GLU A 128 -20.89 -3.37 -20.59
C GLU A 128 -20.45 -4.74 -20.04
N PRO A 129 -19.23 -5.21 -20.39
CA PRO A 129 -18.62 -6.35 -19.71
C PRO A 129 -18.46 -6.07 -18.21
N VAL A 130 -18.52 -7.13 -17.38
CA VAL A 130 -18.46 -7.00 -15.90
C VAL A 130 -17.26 -6.18 -15.42
N LEU A 131 -16.06 -6.36 -16.00
CA LEU A 131 -14.88 -5.60 -15.58
C LEU A 131 -14.99 -4.10 -15.91
N ASN A 132 -15.60 -3.76 -17.05
CA ASN A 132 -15.86 -2.38 -17.44
C ASN A 132 -16.91 -1.75 -16.52
N ALA A 133 -18.02 -2.46 -16.30
CA ALA A 133 -19.10 -2.03 -15.43
C ALA A 133 -18.63 -1.76 -13.98
N LEU A 134 -17.74 -2.61 -13.44
CA LEU A 134 -17.12 -2.39 -12.13
C LEU A 134 -16.30 -1.09 -12.08
N GLY A 135 -15.62 -0.74 -13.16
CA GLY A 135 -14.87 0.50 -13.33
C GLY A 135 -15.77 1.72 -13.49
N GLN A 136 -16.86 1.56 -14.22
CA GLN A 136 -17.89 2.60 -14.39
C GLN A 136 -18.63 2.92 -13.09
N ALA A 137 -18.82 1.94 -12.22
CA ALA A 137 -19.53 2.12 -10.96
C ALA A 137 -18.68 2.74 -9.82
N LEU A 138 -17.37 2.97 -10.04
CA LEU A 138 -16.47 3.58 -9.03
C LEU A 138 -16.97 4.89 -8.40
N PRO A 139 -17.76 5.76 -9.09
CA PRO A 139 -18.36 6.95 -8.49
C PRO A 139 -19.27 6.67 -7.28
N ALA A 140 -19.89 5.48 -7.18
CA ALA A 140 -20.63 5.07 -5.97
C ALA A 140 -19.77 5.06 -4.69
N HIS A 141 -18.44 5.06 -4.85
CA HIS A 141 -17.48 5.10 -3.77
C HIS A 141 -16.63 6.38 -3.77
N ARG A 142 -17.08 7.44 -4.45
CA ARG A 142 -16.36 8.72 -4.56
C ARG A 142 -14.97 8.54 -5.15
N ILE A 143 -14.86 7.69 -6.16
CA ILE A 143 -13.69 7.53 -7.01
C ILE A 143 -14.13 7.88 -8.43
N PHE A 144 -13.26 8.52 -9.22
CA PHE A 144 -13.53 8.77 -10.63
C PHE A 144 -13.92 7.49 -11.38
N LYS A 145 -14.87 7.62 -12.29
CA LYS A 145 -15.20 6.61 -13.28
C LYS A 145 -13.95 6.22 -14.06
N ASP A 146 -13.67 4.93 -14.19
CA ASP A 146 -12.58 4.44 -15.04
C ASP A 146 -13.00 3.08 -15.60
N SER A 147 -13.60 3.13 -16.79
CA SER A 147 -14.13 1.94 -17.47
C SER A 147 -13.06 0.88 -17.75
N THR A 148 -11.77 1.25 -17.75
CA THR A 148 -10.67 0.34 -18.08
C THR A 148 -9.95 -0.20 -16.84
N TYR A 149 -10.29 0.28 -15.65
CA TYR A 149 -9.48 0.08 -14.44
C TYR A 149 -9.22 -1.38 -14.08
N PHE A 150 -10.26 -2.23 -14.22
CA PHE A 150 -10.18 -3.63 -13.85
C PHE A 150 -9.69 -4.54 -14.99
N LEU A 151 -9.44 -4.00 -16.19
CA LEU A 151 -8.96 -4.75 -17.36
C LEU A 151 -7.52 -5.24 -17.23
N VAL A 152 -6.80 -4.79 -16.20
CA VAL A 152 -5.50 -5.35 -15.80
C VAL A 152 -5.62 -6.81 -15.33
N LEU A 153 -6.82 -7.29 -15.00
CA LEU A 153 -7.09 -8.66 -14.60
C LEU A 153 -7.36 -9.54 -15.83
N ASN A 154 -6.67 -10.68 -15.90
CA ASN A 154 -7.02 -11.79 -16.78
C ASN A 154 -7.92 -12.82 -16.08
N ASP A 155 -8.46 -13.78 -16.83
CA ASP A 155 -9.40 -14.81 -16.35
C ASP A 155 -8.94 -15.57 -15.10
N LYS A 156 -7.63 -15.82 -14.97
CA LYS A 156 -7.07 -16.48 -13.78
C LYS A 156 -7.10 -15.53 -12.59
N THR A 157 -6.65 -14.29 -12.79
CA THR A 157 -6.56 -13.30 -11.72
C THR A 157 -7.90 -12.71 -11.29
N ALA A 158 -8.88 -12.63 -12.20
CA ALA A 158 -10.25 -12.18 -11.95
C ALA A 158 -11.05 -13.16 -11.06
N ARG A 159 -10.53 -14.36 -10.81
CA ARG A 159 -11.13 -15.31 -9.87
C ARG A 159 -10.66 -15.12 -8.41
N HIS A 160 -9.76 -14.17 -8.16
CA HIS A 160 -9.15 -13.95 -6.84
C HIS A 160 -9.56 -12.62 -6.22
N ALA A 161 -10.36 -12.67 -5.13
CA ALA A 161 -10.81 -11.47 -4.40
C ALA A 161 -9.66 -10.57 -3.90
N SER A 162 -8.52 -11.18 -3.53
CA SER A 162 -7.33 -10.45 -3.08
C SER A 162 -6.71 -9.54 -4.16
N ARG A 163 -6.96 -9.82 -5.45
CA ARG A 163 -6.54 -8.94 -6.55
C ARG A 163 -7.43 -7.71 -6.65
N TYR A 164 -8.75 -7.88 -6.58
CA TYR A 164 -9.70 -6.77 -6.54
C TYR A 164 -9.48 -5.87 -5.33
N LYS A 165 -9.29 -6.45 -4.14
CA LYS A 165 -8.96 -5.69 -2.93
C LYS A 165 -7.79 -4.72 -3.15
N LYS A 166 -6.68 -5.21 -3.70
CA LYS A 166 -5.49 -4.38 -4.00
C LYS A 166 -5.79 -3.28 -5.01
N LEU A 167 -6.64 -3.55 -6.01
CA LEU A 167 -7.07 -2.54 -6.97
C LEU A 167 -7.92 -1.47 -6.31
N TYR A 168 -8.92 -1.84 -5.51
CA TYR A 168 -9.70 -0.89 -4.74
C TYR A 168 -8.82 -0.06 -3.79
N GLU A 169 -7.96 -0.69 -2.97
CA GLU A 169 -7.00 0.02 -2.10
C GLU A 169 -6.15 1.04 -2.88
N SER A 170 -5.67 0.65 -4.06
CA SER A 170 -4.91 1.54 -4.93
C SER A 170 -5.75 2.69 -5.47
N ALA A 171 -7.01 2.44 -5.86
CA ALA A 171 -7.94 3.47 -6.34
C ALA A 171 -8.25 4.49 -5.24
N PHE A 172 -8.60 4.04 -4.03
CA PHE A 172 -8.84 4.92 -2.89
C PHE A 172 -7.61 5.76 -2.56
N LYS A 173 -6.46 5.11 -2.44
CA LYS A 173 -5.22 5.79 -2.06
C LYS A 173 -4.76 6.82 -3.09
N LYS A 174 -4.93 6.54 -4.39
CA LYS A 174 -4.36 7.35 -5.46
C LYS A 174 -5.32 8.33 -6.11
N ARG A 175 -6.64 8.10 -6.04
CA ARG A 175 -7.63 8.84 -6.83
C ARG A 175 -8.75 9.46 -5.99
N ALA A 176 -9.25 8.77 -4.97
CA ALA A 176 -10.41 9.27 -4.19
C ALA A 176 -10.16 10.66 -3.56
N GLY A 177 -8.96 10.89 -3.06
CA GLY A 177 -8.59 12.18 -2.46
C GLY A 177 -8.75 13.35 -3.41
N TYR A 178 -8.54 13.15 -4.71
CA TYR A 178 -8.66 14.24 -5.68
C TYR A 178 -10.07 14.79 -5.73
N LEU A 179 -11.13 13.98 -5.65
CA LEU A 179 -12.51 14.48 -5.60
C LEU A 179 -12.82 15.29 -4.32
N LEU A 180 -11.98 15.18 -3.30
CA LEU A 180 -12.08 15.96 -2.06
C LEU A 180 -11.15 17.18 -2.05
N LYS A 181 -10.55 17.53 -3.20
CA LYS A 181 -9.46 18.52 -3.32
C LYS A 181 -8.25 18.18 -2.45
N GLN A 182 -7.85 16.91 -2.46
CA GLN A 182 -6.69 16.41 -1.73
C GLN A 182 -5.76 15.61 -2.62
N THR A 183 -4.45 15.74 -2.42
CA THR A 183 -3.49 14.82 -3.03
C THR A 183 -3.57 13.43 -2.39
N PRO A 184 -2.93 12.38 -2.98
CA PRO A 184 -2.78 11.07 -2.33
C PRO A 184 -2.09 11.10 -0.97
N THR A 185 -1.39 12.19 -0.63
CA THR A 185 -0.77 12.43 0.68
C THR A 185 -1.63 13.34 1.57
N GLN A 186 -2.90 13.56 1.22
CA GLN A 186 -3.88 14.37 1.95
C GLN A 186 -3.52 15.87 2.05
N LEU A 187 -2.68 16.37 1.15
CA LEU A 187 -2.42 17.82 1.05
C LEU A 187 -3.58 18.48 0.31
N LEU A 188 -4.11 19.58 0.83
CA LEU A 188 -5.20 20.32 0.20
C LEU A 188 -4.74 20.95 -1.13
N LEU A 189 -5.59 20.87 -2.14
CA LEU A 189 -5.42 21.50 -3.44
C LEU A 189 -6.19 22.82 -3.43
N SER A 190 -5.47 23.93 -3.59
CA SER A 190 -6.10 25.25 -3.66
C SER A 190 -6.73 25.50 -5.03
N GLU A 191 -7.75 26.37 -5.07
CA GLU A 191 -8.36 26.82 -6.33
C GLU A 191 -7.32 27.39 -7.30
N LYS A 192 -6.38 28.19 -6.79
CA LYS A 192 -5.32 28.81 -7.59
C LYS A 192 -4.41 27.77 -8.25
N GLU A 193 -4.00 26.74 -7.52
CA GLU A 193 -3.16 25.67 -8.05
C GLU A 193 -3.89 24.85 -9.12
N LEU A 194 -5.16 24.51 -8.87
CA LEU A 194 -5.96 23.75 -9.82
C LEU A 194 -6.23 24.56 -11.09
N ARG A 195 -6.57 25.85 -10.96
CA ARG A 195 -6.77 26.77 -12.09
C ARG A 195 -5.51 26.91 -12.93
N SER A 196 -4.36 27.15 -12.29
CA SER A 196 -3.07 27.24 -13.00
C SER A 196 -2.70 25.93 -13.70
N THR A 197 -3.01 24.78 -13.09
CA THR A 197 -2.78 23.48 -13.74
C THR A 197 -3.70 23.30 -14.93
N PHE A 198 -5.00 23.60 -14.79
CA PHE A 198 -5.98 23.51 -15.86
C PHE A 198 -5.59 24.36 -17.07
N GLU A 199 -5.21 25.63 -16.86
CA GLU A 199 -4.76 26.53 -17.94
C GLU A 199 -3.59 25.95 -18.75
N ARG A 200 -2.69 25.21 -18.09
CA ARG A 200 -1.54 24.54 -18.71
C ARG A 200 -1.91 23.26 -19.46
N VAL A 201 -2.91 22.51 -19.01
CA VAL A 201 -3.24 21.17 -19.54
C VAL A 201 -4.56 21.11 -20.30
N GLN A 202 -5.32 22.20 -20.39
CA GLN A 202 -6.66 22.23 -20.99
C GLN A 202 -6.73 21.68 -22.42
N GLU A 203 -5.67 21.85 -23.22
CA GLU A 203 -5.60 21.31 -24.59
C GLU A 203 -5.52 19.77 -24.63
N SER A 204 -5.02 19.15 -23.55
CA SER A 204 -4.97 17.69 -23.41
C SER A 204 -6.25 17.10 -22.80
N ILE A 205 -7.19 17.95 -22.40
CA ILE A 205 -8.45 17.58 -21.76
C ILE A 205 -9.58 17.83 -22.77
N PRO A 206 -10.52 16.87 -22.99
CA PRO A 206 -11.64 17.09 -23.89
C PRO A 206 -12.46 18.34 -23.54
N GLU A 207 -12.74 19.19 -24.54
CA GLU A 207 -13.50 20.44 -24.37
C GLU A 207 -14.87 20.26 -23.67
N PRO A 208 -15.67 19.20 -23.92
CA PRO A 208 -16.97 19.03 -23.28
C PRO A 208 -16.94 18.95 -21.74
N ILE A 209 -15.80 18.57 -21.14
CA ILE A 209 -15.66 18.44 -19.68
C ILE A 209 -15.07 19.69 -19.01
N HIS A 210 -14.65 20.70 -19.79
CA HIS A 210 -14.08 21.94 -19.25
C HIS A 210 -15.03 22.68 -18.30
N PRO A 211 -16.34 22.82 -18.58
CA PRO A 211 -17.26 23.46 -17.65
C PRO A 211 -17.36 22.74 -16.30
N LEU A 212 -17.33 21.41 -16.30
CA LEU A 212 -17.36 20.59 -15.08
C LEU A 212 -16.09 20.79 -14.26
N ILE A 213 -14.93 20.85 -14.92
CA ILE A 213 -13.65 21.14 -14.25
C ILE A 213 -13.67 22.53 -13.61
N LEU A 214 -14.14 23.55 -14.34
CA LEU A 214 -14.21 24.92 -13.81
C LEU A 214 -15.19 25.03 -12.64
N ASN A 215 -16.34 24.34 -12.70
CA ASN A 215 -17.29 24.24 -11.59
C ASN A 215 -16.64 23.58 -10.36
N TYR A 216 -15.97 22.45 -10.57
CA TYR A 216 -15.24 21.75 -9.52
C TYR A 216 -14.14 22.63 -8.91
N ILE A 217 -13.35 23.35 -9.71
CA ILE A 217 -12.30 24.27 -9.24
C ILE A 217 -12.89 25.35 -8.34
N GLY A 218 -14.02 25.95 -8.72
CA GLY A 218 -14.70 27.00 -7.93
C GLY A 218 -15.50 26.50 -6.72
N SER A 219 -15.74 25.19 -6.59
CA SER A 219 -16.51 24.62 -5.47
C SER A 219 -15.75 24.60 -4.13
N ASP A 220 -16.43 24.37 -3.02
CA ASP A 220 -15.78 24.21 -1.72
C ASP A 220 -14.96 22.90 -1.62
N VAL A 221 -14.02 22.86 -0.67
CA VAL A 221 -13.26 21.63 -0.36
C VAL A 221 -14.18 20.57 0.24
N GLY A 222 -14.01 19.31 -0.16
CA GLY A 222 -14.79 18.17 0.34
C GLY A 222 -15.70 17.56 -0.72
N TRP A 223 -16.63 16.71 -0.28
CA TRP A 223 -17.58 16.06 -1.18
C TRP A 223 -18.80 16.97 -1.43
N ASN A 224 -18.99 17.38 -2.67
CA ASN A 224 -20.08 18.25 -3.11
C ASN A 224 -20.61 17.80 -4.49
N GLU A 225 -21.63 18.49 -5.00
CA GLU A 225 -22.24 18.18 -6.30
C GLU A 225 -21.25 18.29 -7.46
N ALA A 226 -20.43 19.35 -7.50
CA ALA A 226 -19.42 19.52 -8.55
C ALA A 226 -18.36 18.39 -8.55
N ALA A 227 -17.98 17.90 -7.38
CA ALA A 227 -17.12 16.72 -7.25
C ALA A 227 -17.83 15.44 -7.71
N ALA A 228 -19.12 15.27 -7.42
CA ALA A 228 -19.89 14.13 -7.89
C ALA A 228 -20.00 14.12 -9.42
N GLU A 229 -20.35 15.26 -10.03
CA GLU A 229 -20.42 15.43 -11.49
C GLU A 229 -19.08 15.17 -12.17
N LEU A 230 -17.99 15.74 -11.65
CA LEU A 230 -16.66 15.49 -12.20
C LEU A 230 -16.22 14.03 -12.01
N GLY A 231 -16.67 13.38 -10.94
CA GLY A 231 -16.44 11.96 -10.68
C GLY A 231 -17.03 11.03 -11.74
N GLU A 232 -18.10 11.46 -12.42
CA GLU A 232 -18.72 10.71 -13.52
C GLU A 232 -17.95 10.82 -14.85
N CYS A 233 -16.97 11.74 -14.97
CA CYS A 233 -16.08 11.79 -16.11
C CYS A 233 -15.06 10.65 -16.08
N GLU A 234 -14.69 10.12 -17.25
CA GLU A 234 -13.64 9.12 -17.35
C GLU A 234 -12.31 9.66 -16.81
N TRP A 235 -11.67 8.86 -15.94
CA TRP A 235 -10.44 9.23 -15.27
C TRP A 235 -9.37 9.69 -16.25
N GLU A 236 -9.18 8.99 -17.37
CA GLU A 236 -8.18 9.35 -18.38
C GLU A 236 -8.43 10.74 -19.00
N SER A 237 -9.69 11.20 -19.04
CA SER A 237 -10.03 12.55 -19.54
C SER A 237 -9.70 13.65 -18.52
N VAL A 238 -9.74 13.35 -17.22
CA VAL A 238 -9.53 14.34 -16.15
C VAL A 238 -8.13 14.25 -15.53
N ALA A 239 -7.46 13.09 -15.63
CA ALA A 239 -6.16 12.81 -15.03
C ALA A 239 -5.08 13.88 -15.27
N PRO A 240 -4.97 14.51 -16.47
CA PRO A 240 -3.98 15.57 -16.71
C PRO A 240 -4.08 16.74 -15.71
N LEU A 241 -5.28 17.05 -15.21
CA LEU A 241 -5.49 18.08 -14.19
C LEU A 241 -4.73 17.79 -12.89
N PHE A 242 -4.48 16.51 -12.59
CA PHE A 242 -3.93 16.07 -11.31
C PHE A 242 -2.48 15.59 -11.38
N ASP A 243 -1.91 15.40 -12.58
CA ASP A 243 -0.58 14.84 -12.77
C ASP A 243 0.53 15.69 -12.13
N GLY A 244 0.38 17.02 -12.14
CA GLY A 244 1.31 17.96 -11.52
C GLY A 244 1.38 17.90 -10.00
N PHE A 245 0.40 17.25 -9.34
CA PHE A 245 0.35 17.12 -7.88
C PHE A 245 0.86 15.76 -7.37
N LYS A 246 1.25 14.86 -8.28
CA LYS A 246 1.90 13.61 -7.90
C LYS A 246 3.28 13.95 -7.36
N ARG A 247 3.62 13.41 -6.19
CA ARG A 247 4.98 13.50 -5.66
C ARG A 247 5.94 12.98 -6.72
N GLU A 248 6.92 13.78 -7.12
CA GLU A 248 7.99 13.34 -8.02
C GLU A 248 8.56 12.04 -7.47
N LYS A 249 8.63 11.02 -8.33
CA LYS A 249 9.26 9.76 -7.97
C LYS A 249 10.71 10.08 -7.63
N PHE A 250 11.16 9.63 -6.46
CA PHE A 250 12.54 9.81 -6.03
C PHE A 250 13.47 9.26 -7.13
N ASN A 251 14.22 10.15 -7.77
CA ASN A 251 15.19 9.83 -8.79
C ASN A 251 16.58 9.82 -8.13
N LEU A 252 17.26 8.67 -8.17
CA LEU A 252 18.54 8.49 -7.48
C LEU A 252 19.64 9.35 -8.11
N GLY A 253 19.72 9.39 -9.44
CA GLY A 253 20.72 10.18 -10.16
C GLY A 253 20.54 11.68 -9.92
N GLU A 254 19.31 12.18 -10.06
CA GLU A 254 18.98 13.59 -9.79
C GLU A 254 19.31 14.00 -8.36
N ARG A 255 18.88 13.21 -7.37
CA ARG A 255 19.15 13.51 -5.95
C ARG A 255 20.63 13.44 -5.60
N THR A 256 21.41 12.65 -6.33
CA THR A 256 22.86 12.59 -6.14
C THR A 256 23.54 13.81 -6.76
N LEU A 257 23.11 14.24 -7.95
CA LEU A 257 23.57 15.48 -8.56
C LEU A 257 23.29 16.69 -7.65
N ASP A 258 22.04 16.83 -7.18
CA ASP A 258 21.65 17.91 -6.27
C ASP A 258 22.50 17.89 -4.98
N PHE A 259 22.77 16.70 -4.45
CA PHE A 259 23.59 16.52 -3.23
C PHE A 259 25.02 17.03 -3.41
N PHE A 260 25.64 16.83 -4.57
CA PHE A 260 26.99 17.32 -4.84
C PHE A 260 27.00 18.80 -5.24
N ASP A 261 26.02 19.26 -6.00
CA ASP A 261 25.88 20.66 -6.42
C ASP A 261 25.77 21.61 -5.21
N GLU A 262 24.94 21.27 -4.21
CA GLU A 262 24.80 22.04 -2.96
C GLU A 262 26.12 22.16 -2.16
N ARG A 263 27.09 21.28 -2.39
CA ARG A 263 28.36 21.22 -1.64
C ARG A 263 29.53 21.93 -2.35
N GLY A 264 29.33 22.35 -3.60
CA GLY A 264 30.29 23.13 -4.37
C GLY A 264 30.91 22.39 -5.56
N GLU A 265 31.54 23.17 -6.43
CA GLU A 265 32.10 22.71 -7.71
C GLU A 265 33.34 21.82 -7.51
N GLY A 266 33.52 20.84 -8.41
CA GLY A 266 34.72 20.01 -8.49
C GLY A 266 34.76 18.76 -7.60
N LEU A 267 33.65 18.41 -6.94
CA LEU A 267 33.52 17.17 -6.17
C LEU A 267 33.26 15.94 -7.04
N LEU A 268 32.76 16.15 -8.25
CA LEU A 268 32.53 15.13 -9.27
C LEU A 268 33.42 15.42 -10.49
N ASN A 269 33.99 14.38 -11.08
CA ASN A 269 34.67 14.48 -12.36
C ASN A 269 33.67 14.41 -13.55
N GLU A 270 34.15 14.67 -14.76
CA GLU A 270 33.30 14.68 -15.97
C GLU A 270 32.63 13.33 -16.25
N ASP A 271 33.35 12.22 -16.01
CA ASP A 271 32.84 10.86 -16.21
C ASP A 271 31.72 10.53 -15.20
N GLU A 272 31.87 10.97 -13.95
CA GLU A 272 30.87 10.81 -12.88
C GLU A 272 29.62 11.65 -13.14
N LEU A 273 29.78 12.87 -13.65
CA LEU A 273 28.67 13.73 -14.06
C LEU A 273 27.88 13.10 -15.21
N ASP A 274 28.58 12.55 -16.22
CA ASP A 274 27.94 11.82 -17.31
C ASP A 274 27.21 10.57 -16.80
N HIS A 275 27.87 9.78 -15.95
CA HIS A 275 27.27 8.60 -15.31
C HIS A 275 26.00 8.95 -14.54
N LEU A 276 26.02 9.96 -13.66
CA LEU A 276 24.83 10.36 -12.90
C LEU A 276 23.72 10.95 -13.79
N THR A 277 24.08 11.59 -14.90
CA THR A 277 23.11 12.07 -15.90
C THR A 277 22.44 10.90 -16.63
N ARG A 278 23.21 9.86 -17.01
CA ARG A 278 22.68 8.60 -17.53
C ARG A 278 21.79 7.91 -16.50
N LEU A 279 22.20 7.85 -15.24
CA LEU A 279 21.42 7.28 -14.14
C LEU A 279 20.11 8.03 -13.90
N LYS A 280 20.12 9.36 -14.00
CA LYS A 280 18.90 10.20 -13.91
C LYS A 280 17.89 9.83 -15.01
N ALA A 281 18.36 9.54 -16.22
CA ALA A 281 17.50 9.13 -17.33
C ALA A 281 17.05 7.66 -17.21
N ARG A 282 17.89 6.78 -16.65
CA ARG A 282 17.63 5.36 -16.43
C ARG A 282 16.59 5.20 -15.31
N ARG A 283 15.30 5.07 -15.70
CA ARG A 283 14.16 4.81 -14.78
C ARG A 283 14.21 3.44 -14.06
N SER A 284 15.33 2.70 -14.14
CA SER A 284 15.50 1.38 -13.51
C SER A 284 15.74 1.52 -12.00
N SER A 285 15.30 0.51 -11.25
CA SER A 285 15.44 0.46 -9.78
C SER A 285 16.53 -0.51 -9.29
N ALA A 286 17.23 -1.18 -10.22
CA ALA A 286 18.29 -2.14 -9.92
C ALA A 286 19.61 -1.68 -10.58
N SER A 287 20.71 -1.84 -9.83
CA SER A 287 22.06 -1.74 -10.36
C SER A 287 22.40 -2.99 -11.16
N GLU A 288 22.76 -2.81 -12.42
CA GLU A 288 23.23 -3.89 -13.32
C GLU A 288 24.66 -3.62 -13.81
N GLU A 289 25.27 -2.49 -13.44
CA GLU A 289 26.53 -2.01 -13.99
C GLU A 289 27.60 -1.92 -12.89
N GLU A 290 28.83 -2.35 -13.19
CA GLU A 290 29.98 -2.21 -12.29
C GLU A 290 30.30 -0.73 -11.99
N GLU A 291 29.95 0.16 -12.93
CA GLU A 291 30.07 1.62 -12.80
C GLU A 291 29.23 2.16 -11.63
N ASP A 292 27.98 1.69 -11.47
CA ASP A 292 27.08 2.06 -10.37
C ASP A 292 27.71 1.74 -9.00
N ARG A 293 28.33 0.55 -8.89
CA ARG A 293 28.95 0.08 -7.64
C ARG A 293 30.21 0.86 -7.33
N ARG A 294 31.05 1.10 -8.34
CA ARG A 294 32.30 1.85 -8.18
C ARG A 294 32.03 3.27 -7.71
N PHE A 295 31.13 3.99 -8.39
CA PHE A 295 30.72 5.33 -7.98
C PHE A 295 30.26 5.35 -6.52
N TYR A 296 29.40 4.41 -6.13
CA TYR A 296 28.87 4.39 -4.77
C TYR A 296 29.94 4.11 -3.71
N GLU A 297 30.89 3.19 -3.96
CA GLU A 297 31.97 2.92 -3.00
C GLU A 297 32.95 4.10 -2.88
N ASP A 298 33.27 4.76 -4.01
CA ASP A 298 34.18 5.91 -4.04
C ASP A 298 33.62 7.11 -3.24
N HIS A 299 32.30 7.35 -3.32
CA HIS A 299 31.60 8.48 -2.69
C HIS A 299 30.82 8.12 -1.41
N ARG A 300 31.05 6.92 -0.87
CA ARG A 300 30.24 6.38 0.23
C ARG A 300 30.29 7.23 1.50
N THR A 301 31.45 7.83 1.77
CA THR A 301 31.71 8.56 3.01
C THR A 301 30.97 9.90 3.01
N GLU A 302 30.94 10.55 1.86
CA GLU A 302 30.19 11.77 1.56
C GLU A 302 28.69 11.46 1.71
N LEU A 303 28.21 10.43 1.01
CA LEU A 303 26.78 10.04 1.01
C LEU A 303 26.25 9.68 2.41
N LYS A 304 27.10 9.25 3.36
CA LYS A 304 26.69 9.02 4.76
C LYS A 304 26.07 10.27 5.43
N GLN A 305 26.38 11.47 4.94
CA GLN A 305 25.82 12.71 5.47
C GLN A 305 24.31 12.85 5.18
N ASP A 306 23.81 12.28 4.09
CA ASP A 306 22.38 12.14 3.81
C ASP A 306 21.96 10.66 3.96
N ARG A 307 21.40 10.34 5.12
CA ARG A 307 20.94 8.98 5.46
C ARG A 307 19.93 8.43 4.46
N LYS A 308 19.08 9.28 3.88
CA LYS A 308 18.04 8.84 2.94
C LYS A 308 18.66 8.52 1.59
N LEU A 309 19.57 9.37 1.11
CA LEU A 309 20.29 9.15 -0.14
C LEU A 309 21.19 7.91 -0.04
N LYS A 310 21.94 7.77 1.06
CA LYS A 310 22.73 6.56 1.33
C LYS A 310 21.88 5.29 1.34
N SER A 311 20.74 5.30 2.03
CA SER A 311 19.85 4.13 2.06
C SER A 311 19.28 3.78 0.68
N ALA A 312 19.03 4.79 -0.16
CA ALA A 312 18.58 4.58 -1.53
C ALA A 312 19.69 3.93 -2.39
N TRP A 313 20.92 4.43 -2.29
CA TRP A 313 22.09 3.83 -2.94
C TRP A 313 22.40 2.42 -2.46
N ASP A 314 22.36 2.16 -1.14
CA ASP A 314 22.56 0.80 -0.60
C ASP A 314 21.53 -0.18 -1.18
N ARG A 315 20.28 0.24 -1.33
CA ARG A 315 19.24 -0.60 -1.96
C ARG A 315 19.46 -0.75 -3.46
N PHE A 316 19.90 0.29 -4.14
CA PHE A 316 20.14 0.29 -5.57
C PHE A 316 21.28 -0.67 -5.95
N VAL A 317 22.39 -0.63 -5.20
CA VAL A 317 23.61 -1.42 -5.47
C VAL A 317 23.52 -2.86 -4.93
N PHE A 318 22.98 -3.05 -3.71
CA PHE A 318 23.00 -4.35 -3.03
C PHE A 318 21.62 -5.02 -2.92
N GLY A 319 20.56 -4.35 -3.36
CA GLY A 319 19.19 -4.84 -3.24
C GLY A 319 18.60 -4.70 -1.83
N LYS A 320 17.55 -5.48 -1.55
CA LYS A 320 16.87 -5.40 -0.25
C LYS A 320 17.73 -6.04 0.86
N PRO A 321 18.00 -5.33 1.97
CA PRO A 321 18.79 -5.88 3.07
C PRO A 321 18.09 -7.08 3.71
N VAL A 322 18.89 -8.00 4.25
CA VAL A 322 18.41 -9.11 5.06
C VAL A 322 18.32 -8.64 6.52
N GLU A 323 17.11 -8.45 7.02
CA GLU A 323 16.86 -8.08 8.42
C GLU A 323 16.80 -9.36 9.28
N THR A 324 17.53 -9.36 10.39
CA THR A 324 17.65 -10.48 11.32
C THR A 324 18.01 -9.97 12.72
N ASP A 325 17.56 -10.69 13.74
CA ASP A 325 17.92 -10.43 15.14
C ASP A 325 19.15 -11.23 15.60
N ASP A 326 19.59 -12.22 14.79
CA ASP A 326 20.83 -12.97 15.01
C ASP A 326 21.79 -12.77 13.83
N PHE A 327 22.99 -12.28 14.12
CA PHE A 327 24.04 -12.02 13.15
C PHE A 327 24.48 -13.28 12.39
N LEU A 328 24.54 -14.45 13.04
CA LEU A 328 24.92 -15.71 12.39
C LEU A 328 23.88 -16.16 11.36
N VAL A 329 22.60 -16.00 11.69
CA VAL A 329 21.49 -16.28 10.76
C VAL A 329 21.58 -15.33 9.56
N GLY A 330 21.94 -14.07 9.80
CA GLY A 330 22.21 -13.08 8.75
C GLY A 330 23.31 -13.52 7.80
N ILE A 331 24.47 -13.92 8.35
CA ILE A 331 25.60 -14.43 7.56
C ILE A 331 25.15 -15.63 6.73
N ALA A 332 24.50 -16.63 7.33
CA ALA A 332 24.06 -17.84 6.63
C ALA A 332 23.12 -17.52 5.44
N ARG A 333 22.14 -16.65 5.63
CA ARG A 333 21.21 -16.20 4.57
C ARG A 333 21.91 -15.45 3.44
N CYS A 334 22.91 -14.64 3.77
CA CYS A 334 23.71 -13.95 2.75
C CYS A 334 24.60 -14.93 1.99
N LEU A 335 25.22 -15.90 2.68
CA LEU A 335 26.03 -16.94 2.03
C LEU A 335 25.21 -17.81 1.09
N GLU A 336 24.00 -18.20 1.45
CA GLU A 336 23.09 -18.94 0.56
C GLU A 336 22.90 -18.20 -0.78
N ARG A 337 22.71 -16.88 -0.75
CA ARG A 337 22.58 -16.05 -1.96
C ARG A 337 23.89 -15.86 -2.73
N LEU A 338 25.01 -15.72 -2.04
CA LEU A 338 26.31 -15.51 -2.67
C LEU A 338 26.87 -16.79 -3.30
N PHE A 339 26.53 -17.95 -2.75
CA PHE A 339 27.02 -19.26 -3.19
C PHE A 339 26.07 -19.97 -4.17
N SER A 340 24.95 -19.36 -4.56
CA SER A 340 24.04 -19.92 -5.57
C SER A 340 24.58 -19.90 -7.00
N GLN A 341 25.79 -19.36 -7.22
CA GLN A 341 26.51 -19.40 -8.49
C GLN A 341 27.54 -20.53 -8.44
N GLU A 342 27.36 -21.56 -9.28
CA GLU A 342 28.27 -22.70 -9.37
C GLU A 342 29.59 -22.28 -10.03
N ALA A 343 30.66 -22.17 -9.24
CA ALA A 343 32.03 -22.07 -9.71
C ALA A 343 32.86 -23.20 -9.06
N PRO A 344 33.01 -24.37 -9.71
CA PRO A 344 33.86 -25.45 -9.21
C PRO A 344 35.32 -24.98 -9.11
N ASP A 345 36.01 -25.35 -8.03
CA ASP A 345 37.45 -25.15 -7.79
C ASP A 345 38.02 -23.72 -7.68
N ALA A 346 37.18 -22.69 -7.54
CA ALA A 346 37.67 -21.34 -7.27
C ALA A 346 38.05 -21.14 -5.79
N LYS A 347 39.18 -20.46 -5.53
CA LYS A 347 39.51 -20.01 -4.16
C LYS A 347 38.54 -18.89 -3.79
N ARG A 348 37.89 -19.04 -2.63
CA ARG A 348 36.88 -18.10 -2.16
C ARG A 348 37.33 -17.41 -0.89
N ARG A 349 37.23 -16.08 -0.85
CA ARG A 349 37.48 -15.28 0.34
C ARG A 349 36.24 -14.43 0.62
N ILE A 350 35.82 -14.41 1.88
CA ILE A 350 34.67 -13.58 2.30
C ILE A 350 35.22 -12.33 2.97
N THR A 351 34.70 -11.17 2.62
CA THR A 351 34.96 -9.92 3.34
C THR A 351 33.68 -9.44 4.02
N ILE A 352 33.72 -9.27 5.34
CA ILE A 352 32.60 -8.76 6.14
C ILE A 352 32.95 -7.36 6.65
N LYS A 353 32.24 -6.35 6.14
CA LYS A 353 32.42 -4.94 6.49
C LYS A 353 31.27 -4.45 7.35
N CYS A 354 31.55 -3.70 8.42
CA CYS A 354 30.51 -3.00 9.17
C CYS A 354 30.44 -1.53 8.74
N ASP A 355 29.23 -0.98 8.60
CA ASP A 355 29.06 0.45 8.30
C ASP A 355 29.67 1.36 9.39
N ARG A 356 29.73 0.86 10.63
CA ARG A 356 30.37 1.49 11.79
C ARG A 356 31.67 0.74 12.10
N ALA A 357 32.78 1.29 11.64
CA ALA A 357 34.10 0.69 11.86
C ALA A 357 35.04 1.58 12.68
N THR A 358 34.79 2.90 12.75
CA THR A 358 35.68 3.79 13.49
C THR A 358 35.34 3.83 14.98
N LYS A 359 36.34 4.15 15.83
CA LYS A 359 36.11 4.37 17.26
C LYS A 359 35.06 5.47 17.52
N LYS A 360 34.96 6.46 16.62
CA LYS A 360 34.01 7.56 16.74
C LYS A 360 32.58 7.07 16.48
N ASP A 361 32.34 6.39 15.36
CA ASP A 361 31.01 5.85 15.00
C ASP A 361 30.50 4.88 16.07
N LEU A 362 31.38 4.00 16.57
CA LEU A 362 31.06 3.04 17.63
C LEU A 362 30.71 3.70 18.97
N ARG A 363 31.24 4.90 19.24
CA ARG A 363 30.95 5.65 20.47
C ARG A 363 29.67 6.49 20.36
N GLU A 364 29.52 7.16 19.22
CA GLU A 364 28.49 8.19 19.02
C GLU A 364 27.18 7.60 18.47
N ASP A 365 27.23 6.58 17.61
CA ASP A 365 26.04 6.07 16.91
C ASP A 365 25.50 4.75 17.46
N LEU A 366 26.33 3.95 18.14
CA LEU A 366 25.93 2.63 18.66
C LEU A 366 25.60 2.72 20.16
N ASN A 367 24.43 2.21 20.54
CA ASN A 367 24.07 2.07 21.96
C ASN A 367 25.07 1.16 22.68
N VAL A 368 25.56 1.62 23.83
CA VAL A 368 26.58 0.91 24.62
C VAL A 368 26.18 -0.52 24.98
N THR A 369 24.93 -0.75 25.36
CA THR A 369 24.41 -2.08 25.73
C THR A 369 24.33 -2.99 24.51
N ALA A 370 23.91 -2.46 23.36
CA ALA A 370 23.86 -3.23 22.10
C ALA A 370 25.27 -3.63 21.63
N GLY A 371 26.25 -2.72 21.72
CA GLY A 371 27.64 -3.02 21.40
C GLY A 371 28.25 -4.07 22.33
N LEU A 372 28.01 -3.97 23.63
CA LEU A 372 28.45 -4.97 24.62
C LEU A 372 27.80 -6.33 24.37
N PHE A 373 26.49 -6.36 24.06
CA PHE A 373 25.79 -7.58 23.69
C PHE A 373 26.44 -8.26 22.49
N PHE A 374 26.71 -7.52 21.41
CA PHE A 374 27.36 -8.05 20.21
C PHE A 374 28.73 -8.64 20.54
N ALA A 375 29.60 -7.86 21.21
CA ALA A 375 30.94 -8.28 21.55
C ALA A 375 30.95 -9.53 22.45
N PHE A 376 30.01 -9.64 23.38
CA PHE A 376 29.89 -10.80 24.26
C PHE A 376 29.36 -12.03 23.51
N ARG A 377 28.25 -11.88 22.78
CA ARG A 377 27.55 -12.99 22.11
C ARG A 377 28.36 -13.61 20.97
N TYR A 378 29.18 -12.80 20.29
CA TYR A 378 29.92 -13.20 19.09
C TYR A 378 31.44 -13.16 19.26
N LYS A 379 31.94 -13.11 20.50
CA LYS A 379 33.38 -12.99 20.82
C LYS A 379 34.28 -13.99 20.07
N GLY A 380 33.84 -15.25 19.95
CA GLY A 380 34.61 -16.33 19.31
C GLY A 380 34.35 -16.51 17.81
N LEU A 381 33.54 -15.64 17.20
CA LEU A 381 33.10 -15.82 15.81
C LEU A 381 34.25 -15.64 14.82
N ARG A 382 35.16 -14.71 15.13
CA ARG A 382 36.32 -14.41 14.28
C ARG A 382 37.25 -15.62 14.19
N GLU A 383 37.50 -16.29 15.30
CA GLU A 383 38.31 -17.50 15.38
C GLU A 383 37.60 -18.68 14.70
N LEU A 384 36.28 -18.81 14.90
CA LEU A 384 35.48 -19.88 14.33
C LEU A 384 35.48 -19.88 12.79
N LEU A 385 35.34 -18.72 12.15
CA LEU A 385 35.34 -18.61 10.68
C LEU A 385 36.74 -18.69 10.06
N GLY A 386 37.78 -18.53 10.87
CA GLY A 386 39.17 -18.72 10.46
C GLY A 386 39.69 -17.70 9.43
N PRO A 387 40.83 -17.98 8.79
CA PRO A 387 41.57 -17.01 7.98
C PRO A 387 40.94 -16.72 6.61
N LYS A 388 39.93 -17.48 6.19
CA LYS A 388 39.23 -17.28 4.91
C LYS A 388 38.24 -16.11 4.95
N VAL A 389 37.97 -15.56 6.14
CA VAL A 389 37.08 -14.42 6.33
C VAL A 389 37.89 -13.20 6.77
N LYS A 390 37.89 -12.16 5.93
CA LYS A 390 38.44 -10.85 6.25
C LYS A 390 37.38 -10.04 6.98
N TRP A 391 37.74 -9.48 8.13
CA TRP A 391 36.85 -8.66 8.95
C TRP A 391 37.26 -7.18 8.90
N GLU A 392 36.36 -6.32 8.44
CA GLU A 392 36.51 -4.87 8.42
C GLU A 392 35.43 -4.23 9.30
N VAL A 393 35.52 -4.54 10.60
CA VAL A 393 34.53 -4.13 11.61
C VAL A 393 35.14 -3.24 12.69
N GLY A 394 36.37 -2.75 12.47
CA GLY A 394 37.12 -2.00 13.47
C GLY A 394 37.35 -2.81 14.75
N LYS A 395 37.10 -2.19 15.90
CA LYS A 395 37.20 -2.78 17.24
C LYS A 395 35.84 -3.22 17.82
N LEU A 396 34.92 -3.67 16.95
CA LEU A 396 33.58 -4.08 17.37
C LEU A 396 33.57 -5.38 18.21
N PHE A 397 34.47 -6.32 17.93
CA PHE A 397 34.61 -7.53 18.77
C PHE A 397 35.24 -7.20 20.14
N GLU A 398 36.12 -6.19 20.15
CA GLU A 398 36.78 -5.65 21.34
C GLU A 398 36.02 -4.44 21.92
N TYR A 399 34.70 -4.38 21.74
CA TYR A 399 33.89 -3.23 22.18
C TYR A 399 33.93 -3.01 23.69
N SER A 400 34.09 -4.08 24.47
CA SER A 400 34.25 -3.99 25.94
C SER A 400 35.49 -3.16 26.31
N ASP A 401 36.62 -3.40 25.65
CA ASP A 401 37.86 -2.64 25.86
C ASP A 401 37.69 -1.17 25.49
N LEU A 402 36.95 -0.87 24.41
CA LEU A 402 36.62 0.51 24.02
C LEU A 402 35.77 1.22 25.07
N VAL A 403 34.78 0.53 25.63
CA VAL A 403 33.92 1.09 26.68
C VAL A 403 34.75 1.44 27.92
N ASP A 404 35.69 0.59 28.31
CA ASP A 404 36.57 0.86 29.44
C ASP A 404 37.56 2.01 29.14
N GLU A 405 38.11 2.07 27.93
CA GLU A 405 38.91 3.22 27.44
C GLU A 405 38.11 4.53 27.55
N TRP A 406 36.83 4.53 27.15
CA TRP A 406 35.98 5.71 27.20
C TRP A 406 35.57 6.11 28.61
N LYS A 407 35.32 5.14 29.51
CA LYS A 407 35.07 5.43 30.93
C LYS A 407 36.27 6.10 31.58
N VAL A 408 37.48 5.57 31.37
CA VAL A 408 38.72 6.16 31.91
C VAL A 408 38.93 7.57 31.35
N ALA A 409 38.66 7.77 30.07
CA ALA A 409 38.76 9.08 29.42
C ALA A 409 37.56 10.02 29.68
N ALA A 410 36.62 9.66 30.57
CA ALA A 410 35.38 10.40 30.84
C ALA A 410 34.58 10.80 29.58
N LYS A 411 34.65 9.98 28.52
CA LYS A 411 33.94 10.20 27.25
C LYS A 411 32.52 9.68 27.35
N LYS A 412 31.54 10.51 26.96
CA LYS A 412 30.12 10.11 26.89
C LYS A 412 29.92 9.05 25.80
N THR A 413 29.21 7.98 26.16
CA THR A 413 28.78 6.92 25.24
C THR A 413 27.30 7.07 24.90
N ASN A 414 26.89 6.54 23.75
CA ASN A 414 25.50 6.59 23.33
C ASN A 414 24.64 5.58 24.11
N GLN A 415 23.50 6.03 24.62
CA GLN A 415 22.50 5.25 25.37
C GLN A 415 21.10 5.32 24.73
N SER A 416 21.00 5.87 23.52
CA SER A 416 19.74 6.02 22.79
C SER A 416 19.08 4.66 22.55
N SER A 417 17.77 4.59 22.73
CA SER A 417 16.93 3.43 22.43
C SER A 417 16.31 3.49 21.03
N SER A 418 16.76 4.43 20.17
CA SER A 418 16.26 4.50 18.80
C SER A 418 16.68 3.27 17.99
N ALA A 419 15.85 2.86 17.03
CA ALA A 419 16.15 1.71 16.16
C ALA A 419 17.53 1.83 15.51
N ALA A 420 17.89 3.03 15.03
CA ALA A 420 19.20 3.29 14.45
C ALA A 420 20.35 3.02 15.44
N ALA A 421 20.21 3.36 16.73
CA ALA A 421 21.25 3.15 17.72
C ALA A 421 21.39 1.67 18.16
N LEU A 422 20.34 0.87 17.96
CA LEU A 422 20.29 -0.54 18.34
C LEU A 422 20.65 -1.50 17.19
N GLN A 423 20.76 -0.99 15.97
CA GLN A 423 21.04 -1.79 14.77
C GLN A 423 22.50 -1.65 14.32
N LEU A 424 23.04 -2.74 13.79
CA LEU A 424 24.32 -2.81 13.08
C LEU A 424 24.05 -3.29 11.65
N ALA A 425 24.63 -2.61 10.67
CA ALA A 425 24.56 -2.98 9.26
C ALA A 425 25.90 -3.55 8.82
N PHE A 426 25.84 -4.71 8.14
CA PHE A 426 27.00 -5.41 7.63
C PHE A 426 26.86 -5.65 6.12
N LYS A 427 27.97 -5.56 5.41
CA LYS A 427 28.10 -5.98 4.02
C LYS A 427 28.97 -7.21 3.95
N ILE A 428 28.56 -8.17 3.12
CA ILE A 428 29.26 -9.44 2.94
C ILE A 428 29.57 -9.54 1.45
N GLU A 429 30.85 -9.59 1.14
CA GLU A 429 31.40 -9.71 -0.20
C GLU A 429 32.06 -11.09 -0.35
N LEU A 430 31.90 -11.72 -1.51
CA LEU A 430 32.53 -12.97 -1.87
C LEU A 430 33.50 -12.73 -3.03
N ASP A 431 34.80 -12.77 -2.73
CA ASP A 431 35.85 -12.77 -3.74
C ASP A 431 36.02 -14.21 -4.25
N VAL A 432 36.01 -14.39 -5.58
CA VAL A 432 36.20 -15.69 -6.24
C VAL A 432 37.41 -15.58 -7.16
N GLU A 433 38.53 -16.18 -6.78
CA GLU A 433 39.71 -16.32 -7.66
C GLU A 433 39.50 -17.55 -8.56
N LEU A 434 39.37 -17.31 -9.86
CA LEU A 434 39.28 -18.37 -10.86
C LEU A 434 40.67 -18.99 -11.11
N PRO A 435 40.76 -20.30 -11.33
CA PRO A 435 42.03 -20.94 -11.65
C PRO A 435 42.53 -20.44 -13.02
N GLY A 436 43.52 -19.55 -13.04
CA GLY A 436 44.12 -19.03 -14.28
C GLY A 436 44.84 -17.68 -14.18
N ASP A 437 44.66 -16.90 -13.12
CA ASP A 437 45.38 -15.63 -12.86
C ASP A 437 46.51 -15.77 -11.82
#